data_AF-A0A654CFK1-F1
#
_entry.id   AF-A0A654CFK1-F1
#
_cell.length_a   1.000
_cell.length_b   1.000
_cell.length_c   1.000
_cell.angle_alpha   90.00
_cell.angle_beta   90.00
_cell.angle_gamma   90.00
#
_symmetry.space_group_name_H-M   'P 1'
#
loop_
_entity.id
_entity.type
_entity.pdbx_description
1 polymer ?
#
loop_
_entity_poly.entity_id
_entity_poly.type
_entity_poly.pdbx_seq_one_letter_code
_entity_poly.pdbx_strand_id
1 'polypeptide(L)'
;MKKFALLAAAALIASPAVFADDKNLCQLNMQEIEDDMATNRATLGEPARSEVQELIKQAREAQQAGDVENCIVHTTQALRKLEGPGSSGSTGTSGTGSGTGN
;
A
#
# COMPACT_ATOMS: atom_id res chain seq x y z
N MET A 1 30.96 0.04 -45.19
CA MET A 1 29.69 -0.70 -45.04
C MET A 1 29.59 -1.27 -43.63
N LYS A 2 29.07 -0.48 -42.67
CA LYS A 2 28.65 -0.96 -41.34
C LYS A 2 27.19 -0.58 -41.22
N LYS A 3 26.33 -1.40 -41.81
CA LYS A 3 24.88 -1.23 -41.70
C LYS A 3 24.38 -2.38 -40.82
N PHE A 4 23.38 -2.05 -40.00
CA PHE A 4 22.47 -2.96 -39.33
C PHE A 4 22.99 -3.66 -38.07
N ALA A 5 22.70 -3.05 -36.92
CA ALA A 5 22.01 -3.74 -35.83
C ALA A 5 21.56 -2.73 -34.76
N LEU A 6 20.66 -1.81 -35.13
CA LEU A 6 19.76 -1.24 -34.12
C LEU A 6 18.67 -2.30 -33.92
N LEU A 7 18.90 -3.20 -32.96
CA LEU A 7 17.85 -4.08 -32.49
C LEU A 7 16.84 -3.23 -31.72
N ALA A 8 15.77 -2.88 -32.42
CA ALA A 8 14.56 -2.33 -31.84
C ALA A 8 13.97 -3.37 -30.88
N ALA A 9 14.32 -3.28 -29.60
CA ALA A 9 13.59 -3.93 -28.54
C ALA A 9 12.27 -3.15 -28.33
N ALA A 10 11.33 -3.32 -29.25
CA ALA A 10 9.94 -2.94 -29.01
C ALA A 10 9.31 -3.99 -28.09
N ALA A 11 9.64 -3.93 -26.81
CA ALA A 11 8.83 -4.58 -25.78
C ALA A 11 7.56 -3.72 -25.57
N LEU A 12 6.56 -3.91 -26.44
CA LEU A 12 5.21 -3.51 -26.11
C LEU A 12 4.70 -4.49 -25.06
N ILE A 13 4.77 -4.12 -23.78
CA ILE A 13 3.94 -4.80 -22.79
C ILE A 13 3.37 -3.76 -21.83
N ALA A 14 2.09 -3.45 -22.12
CA ALA A 14 1.10 -2.80 -21.27
C ALA A 14 1.36 -1.33 -20.89
N SER A 15 0.54 -0.44 -21.47
CA SER A 15 0.34 0.98 -21.16
C SER A 15 0.96 1.49 -19.84
N PRO A 16 2.05 2.29 -19.89
CA PRO A 16 2.69 2.82 -18.68
C PRO A 16 1.85 3.78 -17.84
N ALA A 17 0.66 4.20 -18.30
CA ALA A 17 -0.16 5.15 -17.57
C ALA A 17 -0.99 4.50 -16.46
N VAL A 18 -1.70 3.40 -16.76
CA VAL A 18 -2.60 2.75 -15.78
C VAL A 18 -1.83 1.96 -14.74
N PHE A 19 -0.74 1.28 -15.15
CA PHE A 19 0.13 0.55 -14.22
C PHE A 19 1.07 1.45 -13.41
N ALA A 20 1.23 2.72 -13.78
CA ALA A 20 2.01 3.66 -12.95
C ALA A 20 1.24 4.05 -11.70
N ASP A 21 -0.06 4.33 -11.81
CA ASP A 21 -0.91 4.66 -10.66
C ASP A 21 -1.00 3.49 -9.68
N ASP A 22 -1.22 2.27 -10.17
CA ASP A 22 -1.31 1.07 -9.31
C ASP A 22 0.04 0.73 -8.66
N LYS A 23 1.16 0.85 -9.39
CA LYS A 23 2.50 0.65 -8.80
C LYS A 23 2.81 1.69 -7.75
N ASN A 24 2.40 2.93 -7.98
CA ASN A 24 2.56 4.01 -7.02
C ASN A 24 1.70 3.72 -5.78
N LEU A 25 0.46 3.27 -5.95
CA LEU A 25 -0.44 2.90 -4.86
C LEU A 25 0.11 1.74 -4.00
N CYS A 26 0.60 0.67 -4.63
CA CYS A 26 1.30 -0.42 -3.92
C CYS A 26 2.47 0.13 -3.08
N GLN A 27 3.30 1.02 -3.63
CA GLN A 27 4.40 1.65 -2.89
C GLN A 27 3.92 2.55 -1.75
N LEU A 28 2.91 3.38 -1.99
CA LEU A 28 2.35 4.28 -0.98
C LEU A 28 1.74 3.50 0.18
N ASN A 29 0.96 2.45 -0.10
CA ASN A 29 0.39 1.62 0.96
C ASN A 29 1.49 0.90 1.76
N MET A 30 2.56 0.42 1.10
CA MET A 30 3.70 -0.18 1.80
C MET A 30 4.38 0.82 2.74
N GLN A 31 4.58 2.06 2.28
CA GLN A 31 5.13 3.15 3.10
C GLN A 31 4.24 3.43 4.31
N GLU A 32 2.93 3.54 4.10
CA GLU A 32 1.98 3.86 5.16
C GLU A 32 1.89 2.74 6.20
N ILE A 33 1.95 1.47 5.78
CA ILE A 33 2.04 0.34 6.72
C ILE A 33 3.31 0.41 7.57
N GLU A 34 4.45 0.76 6.99
CA GLU A 34 5.71 0.91 7.74
C GLU A 34 5.61 2.02 8.79
N ASP A 35 5.04 3.16 8.42
CA ASP A 35 4.83 4.32 9.30
C ASP A 35 3.83 4.00 10.43
N ASP A 36 2.71 3.35 10.10
CA ASP A 36 1.70 2.92 11.06
C ASP A 36 2.25 1.85 12.01
N MET A 37 3.03 0.88 11.52
CA MET A 37 3.67 -0.09 12.39
C MET A 37 4.71 0.58 13.28
N ALA A 38 5.47 1.56 12.80
CA ALA A 38 6.42 2.29 13.63
C ALA A 38 5.70 3.02 14.79
N THR A 39 4.50 3.53 14.55
CA THR A 39 3.72 4.32 15.51
C THR A 39 2.84 3.47 16.42
N ASN A 40 2.14 2.49 15.87
CA ASN A 40 1.02 1.79 16.50
C ASN A 40 1.34 0.35 16.93
N ARG A 41 2.55 -0.17 16.67
CA ARG A 41 2.92 -1.58 16.97
C ARG A 41 2.66 -1.99 18.43
N ALA A 42 2.86 -1.08 19.39
CA ALA A 42 2.63 -1.37 20.81
C ALA A 42 1.14 -1.59 21.15
N THR A 43 0.21 -1.07 20.33
CA THR A 43 -1.23 -1.06 20.62
C THR A 43 -2.01 -2.23 20.01
N LEU A 44 -1.50 -2.84 18.94
CA LEU A 44 -2.12 -4.01 18.31
C LEU A 44 -2.05 -5.23 19.23
N GLY A 45 -3.10 -6.02 19.37
CA GLY A 45 -3.00 -7.33 20.03
C GLY A 45 -2.24 -8.35 19.18
N GLU A 46 -1.61 -9.35 19.81
CA GLU A 46 -0.88 -10.44 19.13
C GLU A 46 -1.57 -11.05 17.89
N PRO A 47 -2.86 -11.45 17.93
CA PRO A 47 -3.50 -12.04 16.74
C PRO A 47 -3.57 -11.05 15.57
N ALA A 48 -3.86 -9.77 15.83
CA ALA A 48 -3.90 -8.75 14.79
C ALA A 48 -2.50 -8.41 14.28
N ARG A 49 -1.48 -8.36 15.16
CA ARG A 49 -0.09 -8.15 14.76
C ARG A 49 0.39 -9.25 13.81
N SER A 50 0.12 -10.52 14.11
CA SER A 50 0.54 -11.64 13.27
C SER A 50 -0.13 -11.61 11.89
N GLU A 51 -1.42 -11.28 11.83
CA GLU A 51 -2.15 -11.16 10.57
C GLU A 51 -1.62 -10.00 9.70
N VAL A 52 -1.36 -8.83 10.31
CA VAL A 52 -0.73 -7.69 9.61
C VAL A 52 0.65 -8.08 9.06
N GLN A 53 1.49 -8.77 9.84
CA GLN A 53 2.81 -9.20 9.38
C GLN A 53 2.75 -10.19 8.21
N GLU A 54 1.79 -11.11 8.22
CA GLU A 54 1.58 -12.03 7.10
C GLU A 54 1.12 -11.29 5.84
N LEU A 55 0.20 -10.33 5.98
CA LEU A 55 -0.23 -9.49 4.85
C LEU A 55 0.93 -8.66 4.26
N ILE A 56 1.81 -8.11 5.11
CA ILE A 56 3.02 -7.41 4.65
C ILE A 56 3.95 -8.34 3.88
N LYS A 57 4.12 -9.57 4.35
CA LYS A 57 4.94 -10.57 3.68
C LYS A 57 4.38 -10.91 2.30
N GLN A 58 3.08 -11.18 2.21
CA GLN A 58 2.40 -11.47 0.95
C GLN A 58 2.46 -10.28 -0.03
N ALA A 59 2.26 -9.06 0.46
CA ALA A 59 2.41 -7.84 -0.32
C ALA A 59 3.82 -7.72 -0.92
N ARG A 60 4.86 -8.01 -0.14
CA ARG A 60 6.25 -7.97 -0.60
C ARG A 60 6.55 -9.04 -1.66
N GLU A 61 6.04 -10.25 -1.46
CA GLU A 61 6.16 -11.33 -2.45
C GLU A 61 5.48 -10.94 -3.77
N ALA A 62 4.27 -10.39 -3.71
CA ALA A 62 3.54 -9.90 -4.88
C ALA A 62 4.28 -8.74 -5.57
N GLN A 63 4.81 -7.78 -4.80
CA GLN A 63 5.62 -6.67 -5.32
C GLN A 63 6.86 -7.17 -6.07
N GLN A 64 7.58 -8.15 -5.51
CA GLN A 64 8.77 -8.75 -6.13
C GLN A 64 8.43 -9.56 -7.39
N ALA A 65 7.27 -10.20 -7.41
CA ALA A 65 6.76 -10.92 -8.58
C ALA A 65 6.22 -9.98 -9.68
N GLY A 66 6.08 -8.67 -9.41
CA GLY A 66 5.44 -7.72 -10.30
C GLY A 66 3.91 -7.82 -10.32
N ASP A 67 3.31 -8.52 -9.36
CA ASP A 67 1.88 -8.66 -9.15
C ASP A 67 1.35 -7.48 -8.34
N VAL A 68 1.16 -6.37 -9.04
CA VAL A 68 0.79 -5.07 -8.44
C VAL A 68 -0.60 -5.12 -7.82
N GLU A 69 -1.54 -5.84 -8.43
CA GLU A 69 -2.91 -5.96 -7.96
C GLU A 69 -2.97 -6.68 -6.60
N ASN A 70 -2.28 -7.83 -6.47
CA ASN A 70 -2.20 -8.52 -5.18
C ASN A 70 -1.41 -7.71 -4.15
N CYS A 71 -0.37 -6.96 -4.55
CA CYS A 71 0.28 -6.03 -3.64
C CYS A 71 -0.72 -5.02 -3.05
N ILE A 72 -1.54 -4.38 -3.88
CA ILE A 72 -2.57 -3.43 -3.42
C ILE A 72 -3.58 -4.12 -2.50
N VAL A 73 -4.05 -5.32 -2.87
CA VAL A 73 -5.02 -6.09 -2.07
C VAL A 73 -4.48 -6.43 -0.68
N HIS A 74 -3.25 -6.94 -0.59
CA HIS A 74 -2.64 -7.31 0.70
C HIS A 74 -2.33 -6.08 1.56
N THR A 75 -1.79 -5.01 0.95
CA THR A 75 -1.47 -3.78 1.68
C THR A 75 -2.71 -3.06 2.19
N THR A 76 -3.78 -2.95 1.38
CA THR A 76 -5.05 -2.35 1.81
C THR A 76 -5.66 -3.13 2.97
N GLN A 77 -5.56 -4.46 2.96
CA GLN A 77 -6.02 -5.29 4.08
C GLN A 77 -5.22 -5.05 5.35
N ALA A 78 -3.90 -4.89 5.23
CA ALA A 78 -3.03 -4.59 6.37
C ALA A 78 -3.38 -3.23 6.99
N LEU A 79 -3.57 -2.19 6.18
CA LEU A 79 -3.98 -0.86 6.63
C LEU A 79 -5.31 -0.90 7.41
N ARG A 80 -6.33 -1.58 6.88
CA ARG A 80 -7.62 -1.73 7.60
C ARG A 80 -7.48 -2.42 8.96
N LYS A 81 -6.51 -3.33 9.11
CA LYS A 81 -6.23 -4.01 10.38
C LYS A 81 -5.49 -3.11 11.35
N LEU A 82 -4.61 -2.24 10.85
CA LEU A 82 -3.87 -1.24 11.62
C LEU A 82 -4.79 -0.12 12.14
N GLU A 83 -5.75 0.31 11.31
CA GLU A 83 -6.79 1.29 11.66
C GLU A 83 -7.72 0.86 12.81
N GLY A 84 -7.87 -0.46 13.01
CA GLY A 84 -8.69 -1.03 14.09
C GLY A 84 -10.21 -0.83 13.95
N PRO A 85 -11.02 -1.51 14.79
CA PRO A 85 -12.47 -1.34 14.80
C PRO A 85 -12.84 0.01 15.44
N GLY A 86 -12.80 1.08 14.64
CA GLY A 86 -13.10 2.44 15.08
C GLY A 86 -12.75 3.53 14.08
N SER A 87 -11.82 3.28 13.15
CA SER A 87 -11.52 4.20 12.05
C SER A 87 -12.52 3.98 10.91
N SER A 88 -13.75 4.48 11.09
CA SER A 88 -14.63 4.72 9.95
C SER A 88 -14.54 6.21 9.60
N GLY A 89 -13.58 6.54 8.74
CA GLY A 89 -13.57 7.78 7.96
C GLY A 89 -12.80 8.96 8.56
N SER A 90 -11.51 9.04 8.27
CA SER A 90 -10.86 10.36 8.07
C SER A 90 -11.12 10.84 6.65
N THR A 91 -12.39 11.13 6.35
CA THR A 91 -12.72 12.12 5.33
C THR A 91 -12.50 13.47 5.97
N GLY A 92 -11.58 14.28 5.44
CA GLY A 92 -11.30 15.60 5.97
C GLY A 92 -12.57 16.42 6.18
N THR A 93 -12.82 16.83 7.42
CA THR A 93 -13.62 18.02 7.68
C THR A 93 -12.79 18.96 8.54
N SER A 94 -12.36 20.06 7.92
CA SER A 94 -11.90 21.24 8.61
C SER A 94 -13.07 21.90 9.34
N GLY A 95 -12.87 22.35 10.58
CA GLY A 95 -13.83 23.11 11.40
C GLY A 95 -14.79 22.20 12.17
N THR A 96 -15.11 22.40 13.44
CA THR A 96 -15.12 23.60 14.28
C THR A 96 -15.18 23.14 15.74
N GLY A 97 -14.60 23.91 16.67
CA GLY A 97 -14.52 23.61 18.10
C GLY A 97 -15.85 23.68 18.87
N SER A 98 -15.69 23.78 20.20
CA SER A 98 -16.69 23.68 21.30
C SER A 98 -16.77 22.24 21.84
N GLY A 99 -16.23 21.88 23.01
CA GLY A 99 -16.43 22.52 24.31
C GLY A 99 -17.61 21.86 25.05
N THR A 100 -17.52 21.75 26.39
CA THR A 100 -18.49 21.22 27.39
C THR A 100 -18.17 19.77 27.81
N GLY A 101 -17.84 19.42 29.06
CA GLY A 101 -18.03 20.09 30.35
C GLY A 101 -19.24 19.53 31.08
N ASN A 102 -19.07 18.42 31.81
CA ASN A 102 -19.67 18.06 33.11
C ASN A 102 -19.35 16.62 33.46
#